data_AF-A0A4V1Q2X7-F1
#
_entry.id   AF-A0A4V1Q2X7-F1
#
_cell.length_a   1.000
_cell.length_b   1.000
_cell.length_c   1.000
_cell.angle_alpha   90.00
_cell.angle_beta   90.00
_cell.angle_gamma   90.00
#
_symmetry.space_group_name_H-M   'P 1'
#
loop_
_entity.id
_entity.type
_entity.pdbx_description
1 polymer ?
#
loop_
_entity_poly.entity_id
_entity_poly.type
_entity_poly.pdbx_seq_one_letter_code
_entity_poly.pdbx_strand_id
1 'polypeptide(L)'
;MDFRTDSQVTLTNPGPTLELVLENPAYPLNTRLLVNGKPWFKISTVDRDANITNITDLRTNEVVATIRRRMFLSDKVKFPRRFGGKSVKKDDWMAEVKLSTGQNAWVISSESGKFLWKWDSAQILVLTPENDTDYILASVKDEPPLLALCVKHSAEGSLDEIIPGFIILKQRIKLDTKRTTIWCGDR
;
A
#
# COMPACT_ATOMS: atom_id res chain seq x y z
N MET A 1 -44.47 1.89 -28.15
CA MET A 1 -43.29 2.14 -29.01
C MET A 1 -42.13 2.37 -28.07
N ASP A 2 -41.34 1.32 -27.83
CA ASP A 2 -40.23 1.33 -26.87
C ASP A 2 -38.94 1.65 -27.62
N PHE A 3 -38.35 2.81 -27.33
CA PHE A 3 -36.97 3.10 -27.71
C PHE A 3 -36.06 2.64 -26.58
N ARG A 4 -35.52 1.41 -26.70
CA ARG A 4 -34.36 0.99 -25.92
C ARG A 4 -33.16 1.81 -26.41
N THR A 5 -32.71 2.75 -25.59
CA THR A 5 -31.40 3.38 -25.77
C THR A 5 -30.37 2.42 -25.20
N ASP A 6 -29.80 1.56 -26.05
CA ASP A 6 -28.63 0.77 -25.68
C ASP A 6 -27.49 1.73 -25.37
N SER A 7 -27.15 1.84 -24.08
CA SER A 7 -26.00 2.60 -23.61
C SER A 7 -24.73 1.86 -24.03
N GLN A 8 -24.10 2.34 -25.10
CA GLN A 8 -22.81 1.86 -25.56
C GLN A 8 -21.75 2.21 -24.50
N VAL A 9 -21.51 1.28 -23.58
CA VAL A 9 -20.38 1.33 -22.64
C VAL A 9 -19.11 1.39 -23.48
N THR A 10 -18.53 2.58 -23.58
CA THR A 10 -17.25 2.75 -24.26
C THR A 10 -16.20 2.10 -23.37
N LEU A 11 -15.70 0.93 -23.79
CA LEU A 11 -14.63 0.18 -23.16
C LEU A 11 -13.34 1.02 -23.28
N THR A 12 -13.23 2.05 -22.45
CA THR A 12 -12.00 2.82 -22.32
C THR A 12 -10.99 1.87 -21.71
N ASN A 13 -10.05 1.42 -22.52
CA ASN A 13 -8.92 0.62 -22.05
C ASN A 13 -8.20 1.49 -21.00
N PRO A 14 -8.29 1.16 -19.69
CA PRO A 14 -7.65 1.98 -18.68
C PRO A 14 -6.16 1.99 -19.02
N GLY A 15 -5.56 3.19 -19.05
CA GLY A 15 -4.14 3.33 -19.39
C GLY A 15 -3.26 2.38 -18.58
N PRO A 16 -2.08 1.98 -19.10
CA PRO A 16 -1.27 0.95 -18.48
C PRO A 16 -0.97 1.29 -17.02
N THR A 17 -1.29 0.36 -16.11
CA THR A 17 -0.96 0.48 -14.69
C THR A 17 0.53 0.23 -14.49
N LEU A 18 1.16 1.02 -13.61
CA LEU A 18 2.49 0.74 -13.13
C LEU A 18 2.46 -0.47 -12.20
N GLU A 19 3.10 -1.55 -12.60
CA GLU A 19 3.20 -2.77 -11.79
C GLU A 19 4.52 -2.80 -11.01
N LEU A 20 4.41 -2.76 -9.68
CA LEU A 20 5.53 -2.84 -8.74
C LEU A 20 5.58 -4.25 -8.14
N VAL A 21 6.35 -5.14 -8.76
CA VAL A 21 6.46 -6.55 -8.38
C VAL A 21 7.46 -6.72 -7.24
N LEU A 22 7.10 -7.44 -6.18
CA LEU A 22 8.04 -7.79 -5.12
C LEU A 22 9.02 -8.85 -5.64
N GLU A 23 10.32 -8.57 -5.53
CA GLU A 23 11.40 -9.52 -5.84
C GLU A 23 11.30 -10.78 -4.95
N ASN A 24 10.86 -10.60 -3.70
CA ASN A 24 10.58 -11.69 -2.77
C ASN A 24 9.15 -11.58 -2.20
N PRO A 25 8.17 -12.30 -2.79
CA PRO A 25 6.77 -12.30 -2.34
C PRO A 25 6.60 -12.79 -0.89
N ALA A 26 7.47 -13.69 -0.44
CA ALA A 26 7.40 -14.28 0.90
C ALA A 26 7.78 -13.28 2.00
N TYR A 27 8.51 -12.20 1.69
CA TYR A 27 8.97 -11.22 2.68
C TYR A 27 8.86 -9.77 2.15
N PRO A 28 7.94 -8.94 2.68
CA PRO A 28 7.78 -7.55 2.27
C PRO A 28 8.86 -6.61 2.89
N LEU A 29 9.88 -7.17 3.54
CA LEU A 29 11.03 -6.48 4.13
C LEU A 29 12.30 -7.02 3.51
N ASN A 30 13.35 -6.18 3.46
CA ASN A 30 14.64 -6.53 2.88
C ASN A 30 14.50 -7.10 1.46
N THR A 31 13.68 -6.41 0.67
CA THR A 31 13.27 -6.81 -0.68
C THR A 31 13.30 -5.61 -1.61
N ARG A 32 13.02 -5.84 -2.89
CA ARG A 32 12.96 -4.80 -3.92
C ARG A 32 11.59 -4.82 -4.60
N LEU A 33 11.17 -3.65 -5.05
CA LEU A 33 10.05 -3.50 -5.97
C LEU A 33 10.62 -3.33 -7.38
N LEU A 34 10.20 -4.21 -8.28
CA LEU A 34 10.65 -4.29 -9.65
C LEU A 34 9.58 -3.69 -10.56
N VAL A 35 10.00 -2.89 -11.54
CA VAL A 35 9.19 -2.45 -12.67
C VAL A 35 9.81 -3.04 -13.92
N ASN A 36 9.05 -3.85 -14.66
CA ASN A 36 9.54 -4.57 -15.84
C ASN A 36 10.83 -5.36 -15.56
N GLY A 37 10.88 -6.04 -14.41
CA GLY A 37 12.04 -6.83 -13.96
C GLY A 37 13.24 -6.01 -13.46
N LYS A 38 13.19 -4.68 -13.52
CA LYS A 38 14.27 -3.80 -13.05
C LYS A 38 13.95 -3.24 -11.67
N PRO A 39 14.89 -3.24 -10.72
CA PRO A 39 14.62 -2.74 -9.38
C PRO A 39 14.46 -1.21 -9.40
N TRP A 40 13.31 -0.73 -8.94
CA TRP A 40 12.99 0.69 -8.85
C TRP A 40 12.99 1.17 -7.41
N PHE A 41 12.52 0.35 -6.47
CA PHE A 41 12.57 0.68 -5.05
C PHE A 41 13.24 -0.42 -4.25
N LYS A 42 13.96 -0.02 -3.21
CA LYS A 42 14.56 -0.91 -2.22
C LYS A 42 13.90 -0.68 -0.87
N ILE A 43 13.44 -1.77 -0.25
CA ILE A 43 12.89 -1.78 1.11
C ILE A 43 13.92 -2.48 1.99
N SER A 44 14.51 -1.76 2.94
CA SER A 44 15.55 -2.31 3.81
C SER A 44 15.35 -1.91 5.27
N THR A 45 15.44 -2.89 6.16
CA THR A 45 15.57 -2.65 7.59
C THR A 45 17.02 -2.28 7.90
N VAL A 46 17.26 -1.14 8.54
CA VAL A 46 18.61 -0.60 8.74
C VAL A 46 19.18 -0.86 10.13
N ASP A 47 18.34 -1.24 11.09
CA ASP A 47 18.75 -1.53 12.46
C ASP A 47 18.66 -3.03 12.78
N ARG A 48 19.46 -3.46 13.76
CA ARG A 48 19.53 -4.87 14.21
C ARG A 48 18.18 -5.39 14.71
N ASP A 49 17.39 -4.50 15.30
CA ASP A 49 16.08 -4.81 15.86
C ASP A 49 14.95 -4.68 14.82
N ALA A 50 15.29 -4.37 13.56
CA ALA A 50 14.34 -4.16 12.47
C ALA A 50 13.22 -3.13 12.76
N ASN A 51 13.47 -2.16 13.65
CA ASN A 51 12.53 -1.09 13.97
C ASN A 51 12.51 0.02 12.91
N ILE A 52 13.56 0.17 12.11
CA ILE A 52 13.66 1.23 11.10
C ILE A 52 13.70 0.58 9.72
N THR A 53 12.68 0.86 8.92
CA THR A 53 12.60 0.44 7.52
C THR A 53 12.72 1.67 6.63
N ASN A 54 13.72 1.69 5.75
CA ASN A 54 13.85 2.69 4.70
C ASN A 54 13.29 2.16 3.39
N ILE A 55 12.59 3.02 2.68
CA ILE A 55 12.14 2.82 1.31
C ILE A 55 12.92 3.83 0.47
N THR A 56 13.74 3.31 -0.43
CA THR A 56 14.66 4.11 -1.27
C THR A 56 14.27 3.95 -2.73
N ASP A 57 14.10 5.05 -3.45
CA ASP A 57 14.01 5.03 -4.91
C ASP A 57 15.40 4.84 -5.49
N LEU A 58 15.63 3.73 -6.18
CA LEU A 58 16.92 3.35 -6.73
C LEU A 58 17.31 4.13 -7.99
N ARG A 59 16.35 4.82 -8.63
CA ARG A 59 16.64 5.66 -9.80
C ARG A 59 17.28 6.98 -9.41
N THR A 60 16.86 7.52 -8.27
CA THR A 60 17.37 8.78 -7.71
C THR A 60 18.34 8.56 -6.54
N ASN A 61 18.38 7.33 -6.01
CA ASN A 61 19.08 6.95 -4.78
C ASN A 61 18.65 7.77 -3.55
N GLU A 62 17.41 8.25 -3.55
CA GLU A 62 16.85 9.04 -2.46
C GLU A 62 15.89 8.20 -1.60
N VAL A 63 15.88 8.48 -0.30
CA VAL A 63 14.90 7.88 0.61
C VAL A 63 13.54 8.56 0.39
N VAL A 64 12.55 7.79 -0.04
CA VAL A 64 11.17 8.28 -0.22
C VAL A 64 10.38 8.24 1.07
N ALA A 65 10.65 7.25 1.93
CA ALA A 65 10.05 7.16 3.24
C ALA A 65 10.92 6.36 4.23
N THR A 66 10.81 6.74 5.50
CA THR A 66 11.35 5.98 6.63
C THR A 66 10.22 5.65 7.59
N ILE A 67 9.99 4.35 7.81
CA ILE A 67 9.06 3.84 8.80
C ILE A 67 9.86 3.49 10.05
N ARG A 68 9.54 4.12 11.17
CA ARG A 68 10.16 3.86 12.47
C ARG A 68 9.13 3.29 13.42
N ARG A 69 9.23 1.99 13.64
CA ARG A 69 8.49 1.24 14.65
C ARG A 69 9.05 1.51 16.02
N ARG A 70 8.19 1.52 17.03
CA ARG A 70 8.60 1.74 18.41
C ARG A 70 7.83 0.79 19.33
N MET A 71 8.55 0.15 20.25
CA MET A 71 7.96 -0.82 21.18
C MET A 71 7.02 -0.16 22.20
N PHE A 72 7.37 1.04 22.68
CA PHE A 72 6.67 1.74 23.77
C PHE A 72 5.98 3.05 23.37
N LEU A 73 6.13 3.48 22.12
CA LEU A 73 5.60 4.75 21.62
C LEU A 73 4.89 4.50 20.30
N SER A 74 4.04 5.42 19.87
CA SER A 74 3.46 5.35 18.52
C SER A 74 4.54 5.30 17.45
N ASP A 75 4.33 4.43 16.47
CA ASP A 75 5.12 4.36 15.26
C ASP A 75 5.14 5.72 14.56
N LYS A 76 6.23 6.00 13.85
CA LYS A 76 6.39 7.24 13.08
C LYS A 76 6.75 6.94 11.66
N VAL A 77 6.30 7.79 10.75
CA VAL A 77 6.69 7.76 9.34
C VAL A 77 7.28 9.11 8.99
N LYS A 78 8.38 9.11 8.22
CA LYS A 78 9.01 10.33 7.70
C LYS A 78 9.01 10.24 6.19
N PHE A 79 8.53 11.29 5.54
CA PHE A 79 8.58 11.44 4.09
C PHE A 79 9.50 12.61 3.76
N PRO A 80 10.72 12.40 3.24
CA PRO A 80 11.64 13.53 3.04
C PRO A 80 11.10 14.60 2.07
N ARG A 81 10.29 14.21 1.08
CA ARG A 81 9.71 15.10 0.07
C ARG A 81 8.28 15.56 0.38
N ARG A 82 7.66 15.09 1.46
CA ARG A 82 6.28 15.41 1.86
C ARG A 82 6.23 15.88 3.31
N PHE A 83 5.16 16.54 3.72
CA PHE A 83 4.96 17.05 5.09
C PHE A 83 6.13 17.93 5.58
N GLY A 84 6.73 18.69 4.65
CA GLY A 84 7.92 19.50 4.90
C GLY A 84 9.13 18.71 5.43
N GLY A 85 9.22 17.41 5.12
CA GLY A 85 10.31 16.54 5.58
C GLY A 85 10.19 16.09 7.04
N LYS A 86 9.10 16.42 7.73
CA LYS A 86 8.91 16.13 9.16
C LYS A 86 8.45 14.68 9.37
N SER A 87 8.74 14.15 10.55
CA SER A 87 8.19 12.86 10.97
C SER A 87 6.78 13.04 11.53
N VAL A 88 5.83 12.31 10.97
CA VAL A 88 4.44 12.25 11.40
C VAL A 88 4.20 10.96 12.20
N LYS A 89 3.21 10.95 13.10
CA LYS A 89 2.81 9.69 13.75
C LYS A 89 2.10 8.82 12.72
N LYS A 90 2.33 7.50 12.79
CA LYS A 90 1.71 6.54 11.87
C LYS A 90 0.19 6.58 11.98
N ASP A 91 -0.38 6.71 13.18
CA ASP A 91 -1.83 6.72 13.36
C ASP A 91 -2.48 8.03 12.89
N ASP A 92 -1.75 9.16 12.95
CA ASP A 92 -2.24 10.44 12.43
C ASP A 92 -2.22 10.45 10.88
N TRP A 93 -1.21 9.83 10.28
CA TRP A 93 -1.07 9.74 8.82
C TRP A 93 -1.91 8.61 8.22
N MET A 94 -1.94 7.44 8.86
CA MET A 94 -2.64 6.23 8.43
C MET A 94 -3.44 5.65 9.59
N ALA A 95 -4.71 6.03 9.63
CA ALA A 95 -5.65 5.64 10.67
C ALA A 95 -6.45 4.41 10.25
N GLU A 96 -6.59 3.43 11.14
CA GLU A 96 -7.51 2.33 10.96
C GLU A 96 -8.94 2.79 11.25
N VAL A 97 -9.87 2.42 10.37
CA VAL A 97 -11.29 2.74 10.48
C VAL A 97 -12.12 1.48 10.23
N LYS A 98 -13.34 1.45 10.79
CA LYS A 98 -14.33 0.46 10.43
C LYS A 98 -15.31 1.06 9.43
N LEU A 99 -15.47 0.41 8.29
CA LEU A 99 -16.49 0.77 7.31
C LEU A 99 -17.88 0.43 7.88
N SER A 100 -18.93 1.02 7.30
CA SER A 100 -20.32 0.71 7.64
C SER A 100 -20.66 -0.78 7.43
N THR A 101 -19.92 -1.46 6.55
CA THR A 101 -19.99 -2.91 6.32
C THR A 101 -19.35 -3.74 7.44
N GLY A 102 -18.75 -3.11 8.45
CA GLY A 102 -18.02 -3.76 9.54
C GLY A 102 -16.59 -4.19 9.18
N GLN A 103 -16.18 -4.04 7.91
CA GLN A 103 -14.83 -4.37 7.45
C GLN A 103 -13.81 -3.32 7.92
N ASN A 104 -12.60 -3.78 8.24
CA ASN A 104 -11.48 -2.89 8.52
C ASN A 104 -10.97 -2.23 7.23
N ALA A 105 -10.68 -0.95 7.32
CA ALA A 105 -10.05 -0.16 6.29
C ALA A 105 -9.04 0.81 6.91
N TRP A 106 -8.24 1.47 6.07
CA TRP A 106 -7.22 2.40 6.53
C TRP A 106 -7.23 3.68 5.71
N VAL A 107 -7.46 4.80 6.39
CA VAL A 107 -7.46 6.12 5.77
C VAL A 107 -6.06 6.71 5.84
N ILE A 108 -5.50 7.04 4.68
CA ILE A 108 -4.25 7.80 4.53
C ILE A 108 -4.59 9.27 4.33
N SER A 109 -4.05 10.12 5.19
CA SER A 109 -4.11 11.58 5.07
C SER A 109 -2.85 12.10 4.36
N SER A 110 -2.95 12.32 3.05
CA SER A 110 -1.90 12.87 2.19
C SER A 110 -2.06 14.39 2.02
N GLU A 111 -0.97 15.07 1.63
CA GLU A 111 -1.02 16.47 1.16
C GLU A 111 -1.90 16.66 -0.08
N SER A 112 -2.09 15.59 -0.87
CA SER A 112 -2.89 15.58 -2.10
C SER A 112 -4.36 15.20 -1.90
N GLY A 113 -4.75 14.83 -0.68
CA GLY A 113 -6.10 14.38 -0.36
C GLY A 113 -6.10 13.17 0.58
N LYS A 114 -7.28 12.60 0.80
CA LYS A 114 -7.43 11.39 1.61
C LYS A 114 -7.67 10.18 0.74
N PHE A 115 -6.98 9.10 1.06
CA PHE A 115 -7.09 7.83 0.38
C PHE A 115 -7.53 6.74 1.35
N LEU A 116 -8.22 5.72 0.85
CA LEU A 116 -8.76 4.62 1.63
C LEU A 116 -8.20 3.29 1.10
N TRP A 117 -7.42 2.61 1.92
CA TRP A 117 -7.12 1.20 1.73
C TRP A 117 -8.25 0.36 2.28
N LYS A 118 -8.86 -0.48 1.45
CA LYS A 118 -9.93 -1.41 1.85
C LYS A 118 -9.77 -2.74 1.15
N TRP A 119 -10.44 -3.76 1.68
CA TRP A 119 -10.67 -5.00 0.95
C TRP A 119 -11.87 -4.83 0.04
N ASP A 120 -11.75 -5.24 -1.22
CA ASP A 120 -12.88 -5.31 -2.13
C ASP A 120 -13.69 -6.60 -1.93
N SER A 121 -14.73 -6.80 -2.74
CA SER A 121 -15.57 -8.01 -2.70
C SER A 121 -14.81 -9.29 -3.05
N ALA A 122 -13.73 -9.20 -3.83
CA ALA A 122 -12.84 -10.29 -4.18
C ALA A 122 -11.74 -10.53 -3.13
N GLN A 123 -11.79 -9.86 -1.97
CA GLN A 123 -10.74 -9.91 -0.94
C GLN A 123 -9.37 -9.46 -1.47
N ILE A 124 -9.38 -8.53 -2.42
CA ILE A 124 -8.19 -7.85 -2.91
C ILE A 124 -8.03 -6.54 -2.17
N LEU A 125 -6.81 -6.25 -1.72
CA LEU A 125 -6.50 -4.98 -1.09
C LEU A 125 -6.42 -3.88 -2.16
N VAL A 126 -7.30 -2.89 -2.08
CA VAL A 126 -7.41 -1.78 -3.04
C VAL A 126 -7.29 -0.44 -2.34
N LEU A 127 -6.77 0.55 -3.07
CA LEU A 127 -6.68 1.95 -2.67
C LEU A 127 -7.64 2.76 -3.53
N THR A 128 -8.48 3.57 -2.89
CA THR A 128 -9.39 4.51 -3.56
C THR A 128 -9.23 5.90 -2.95
N PRO A 129 -9.70 6.98 -3.59
CA PRO A 129 -10.05 8.19 -2.86
C PRO A 129 -11.05 7.88 -1.74
N GLU A 130 -11.01 8.64 -0.64
CA GLU A 130 -11.98 8.49 0.46
C GLU A 130 -13.41 8.87 0.00
N ASN A 131 -13.53 9.84 -0.90
CA ASN A 131 -14.79 10.39 -1.39
C ASN A 131 -15.36 9.69 -2.64
N ASP A 132 -14.58 8.83 -3.29
CA ASP A 132 -14.98 8.07 -4.47
C ASP A 132 -14.42 6.65 -4.36
N THR A 133 -15.23 5.75 -3.80
CA THR A 133 -14.79 4.39 -3.49
C THR A 133 -14.89 3.42 -4.66
N ASP A 134 -15.42 3.88 -5.79
CA ASP A 134 -15.53 3.11 -7.04
C ASP A 134 -14.30 3.36 -7.92
N TYR A 135 -13.64 4.50 -7.75
CA TYR A 135 -12.39 4.81 -8.43
C TYR A 135 -11.16 4.18 -7.75
N ILE A 136 -10.77 3.00 -8.23
CA ILE A 136 -9.55 2.32 -7.77
C ILE A 136 -8.30 3.03 -8.30
N LEU A 137 -7.44 3.51 -7.41
CA LEU A 137 -6.13 4.12 -7.71
C LEU A 137 -5.00 3.10 -7.71
N ALA A 138 -5.06 2.13 -6.80
CA ALA A 138 -4.10 1.04 -6.74
C ALA A 138 -4.77 -0.24 -6.25
N SER A 139 -4.21 -1.38 -6.62
CA SER A 139 -4.65 -2.70 -6.16
C SER A 139 -3.46 -3.61 -5.94
N VAL A 140 -3.65 -4.63 -5.11
CA VAL A 140 -2.62 -5.63 -4.84
C VAL A 140 -2.95 -6.92 -5.57
N LYS A 141 -2.08 -7.32 -6.49
CA LYS A 141 -2.14 -8.62 -7.14
C LYS A 141 -1.37 -9.64 -6.29
N ASP A 142 -2.06 -10.64 -5.76
CA ASP A 142 -1.50 -11.69 -4.90
C ASP A 142 -1.74 -13.06 -5.55
N GLU A 143 -1.00 -13.36 -6.60
CA GLU A 143 -1.12 -14.59 -7.41
C GLU A 143 0.22 -15.33 -7.39
N PRO A 144 0.40 -16.38 -6.57
CA PRO A 144 1.68 -17.09 -6.50
C PRO A 144 2.20 -17.50 -7.89
N PRO A 145 3.48 -17.22 -8.23
CA PRO A 145 4.56 -16.72 -7.37
C PRO A 145 4.70 -15.19 -7.34
N LEU A 146 3.73 -14.44 -7.84
CA LEU A 146 3.76 -12.99 -7.99
C LEU A 146 3.00 -12.28 -6.87
N LEU A 147 3.65 -11.28 -6.28
CA LEU A 147 3.00 -10.30 -5.43
C LEU A 147 3.36 -8.92 -5.96
N ALA A 148 2.36 -8.18 -6.44
CA ALA A 148 2.57 -6.88 -7.07
C ALA A 148 1.62 -5.82 -6.53
N LEU A 149 2.10 -4.59 -6.46
CA LEU A 149 1.30 -3.40 -6.25
C LEU A 149 1.07 -2.74 -7.61
N CYS A 150 -0.16 -2.77 -8.10
CA CYS A 150 -0.56 -2.17 -9.36
C CYS A 150 -1.10 -0.76 -9.09
N VAL A 151 -0.46 0.26 -9.65
CA VAL A 151 -0.82 1.68 -9.43
C VAL A 151 -1.26 2.29 -10.75
N LYS A 152 -2.41 2.96 -10.79
CA LYS A 152 -2.84 3.73 -11.97
C LYS A 152 -1.91 4.92 -12.18
N HIS A 153 -1.73 5.31 -13.44
CA HIS A 153 -0.89 6.45 -13.81
C HIS A 153 -1.28 7.75 -13.08
N SER A 154 -2.58 7.97 -12.87
CA SER A 154 -3.12 9.12 -12.12
C SER A 154 -2.65 9.19 -10.66
N ALA A 155 -2.19 8.07 -10.09
CA ALA A 155 -1.74 7.96 -8.70
C ALA A 155 -0.20 7.87 -8.56
N GLU A 156 0.55 7.88 -9.67
CA GLU A 156 2.02 7.74 -9.62
C GLU A 156 2.71 8.89 -8.88
N GLY A 157 2.12 10.09 -8.88
CA GLY A 157 2.63 11.23 -8.11
C GLY A 157 2.60 11.01 -6.59
N SER A 158 1.84 10.03 -6.12
CA SER A 158 1.64 9.71 -4.70
C SER A 158 2.37 8.43 -4.28
N LEU A 159 3.25 7.86 -5.13
CA LEU A 159 4.01 6.64 -4.81
C LEU A 159 4.77 6.70 -3.48
N ASP A 160 5.28 7.89 -3.13
CA ASP A 160 6.00 8.14 -1.88
C ASP A 160 5.14 7.85 -0.64
N GLU A 161 3.80 7.89 -0.76
CA GLU A 161 2.85 7.59 0.32
C GLU A 161 2.14 6.24 0.13
N ILE A 162 1.87 5.85 -1.12
CA ILE A 162 1.21 4.57 -1.46
C ILE A 162 2.12 3.39 -1.08
N ILE A 163 3.40 3.43 -1.46
CA ILE A 163 4.34 2.31 -1.21
C ILE A 163 4.50 2.06 0.30
N PRO A 164 4.78 3.07 1.15
CA PRO A 164 4.87 2.83 2.59
C PRO A 164 3.58 2.29 3.20
N GLY A 165 2.41 2.78 2.77
CA GLY A 165 1.11 2.29 3.24
C GLY A 165 0.92 0.80 2.91
N PHE A 166 1.21 0.43 1.66
CA PHE A 166 1.19 -0.97 1.23
C PHE A 166 2.14 -1.86 2.05
N ILE A 167 3.37 -1.42 2.31
CA ILE A 167 4.36 -2.18 3.09
C ILE A 167 3.91 -2.37 4.55
N ILE A 168 3.36 -1.33 5.18
CA ILE A 168 2.81 -1.41 6.54
C ILE A 168 1.66 -2.42 6.59
N LEU A 169 0.72 -2.36 5.64
CA LEU A 169 -0.43 -3.26 5.60
C LEU A 169 -0.01 -4.71 5.37
N LYS A 170 0.87 -4.98 4.41
CA LYS A 170 1.33 -6.36 4.14
C LYS A 170 2.04 -6.99 5.33
N GLN A 171 2.80 -6.20 6.08
CA GLN A 171 3.44 -6.69 7.30
C GLN A 171 2.43 -6.97 8.40
N ARG A 172 1.44 -6.10 8.58
CA ARG A 172 0.36 -6.31 9.55
C ARG A 172 -0.42 -7.58 9.24
N ILE A 173 -0.85 -7.75 8.00
CA ILE A 173 -1.57 -8.96 7.54
C ILE A 173 -0.74 -10.22 7.84
N LYS A 174 0.56 -10.22 7.51
CA LYS A 174 1.43 -11.37 7.80
C LYS A 174 1.61 -11.65 9.29
N LEU A 175 1.65 -10.62 10.13
CA LEU A 175 1.74 -10.78 11.58
C LEU A 175 0.44 -11.36 12.16
N ASP A 176 -0.71 -10.90 11.67
CA ASP A 176 -2.02 -11.41 12.09
C ASP A 176 -2.21 -12.88 11.65
N THR A 177 -1.80 -13.25 10.42
CA THR A 177 -1.80 -14.66 9.99
C THR A 177 -0.94 -15.55 10.89
N LYS A 178 0.28 -15.11 11.23
CA LYS A 178 1.17 -15.88 12.12
C LYS A 178 0.60 -16.07 13.52
N ARG A 179 -0.03 -15.04 14.09
CA ARG A 179 -0.66 -15.13 15.42
C ARG A 179 -1.81 -16.14 15.44
N THR A 180 -2.62 -16.16 14.39
CA THR A 180 -3.75 -17.11 14.27
C THR A 180 -3.27 -18.56 14.11
N THR A 181 -2.16 -18.80 13.37
CA THR A 181 -1.59 -20.14 13.23
C THR A 181 -1.01 -20.67 14.55
N ILE A 182 -0.38 -19.83 15.36
CA ILE A 182 0.20 -20.23 16.65
C ILE A 182 -0.89 -20.60 17.67
N TRP A 183 -2.02 -19.89 17.67
CA TRP A 183 -3.13 -20.16 18.58
C TRP A 183 -3.94 -21.43 18.25
N CYS A 184 -3.81 -21.98 17.04
CA CYS A 184 -4.48 -23.21 16.64
C CYS A 184 -3.60 -24.47 16.78
N GLY A 185 -2.32 -24.31 17.16
CA GLY A 185 -1.35 -25.39 17.29
C GLY A 185 -1.18 -25.98 18.69
N ASP A 186 -1.80 -25.37 19.72
CA ASP A 186 -1.71 -25.79 21.12
C ASP A 186 -3.08 -26.26 21.66
N ARG A 187 -3.66 -27.30 21.05
CA ARG A 187 -4.73 -28.11 21.66
C ARG A 187 -4.55 -29.59 21.37
#